data_AF-A0A0B6S4Y6-F1
#
_entry.id   AF-A0A0B6S4Y6-F1
#
_cell.length_a   1.000
_cell.length_b   1.000
_cell.length_c   1.000
_cell.angle_alpha   90.00
_cell.angle_beta   90.00
_cell.angle_gamma   90.00
#
_symmetry.space_group_name_H-M   'P 1'
#
loop_
_entity.id
_entity.type
_entity.pdbx_description
1 polymer ?
#
loop_
_entity_poly.entity_id
_entity_poly.type
_entity_poly.pdbx_seq_one_letter_code
_entity_poly.pdbx_strand_id
1 'polypeptide(L)'
;MINFNVRNNIVDHPDFVAAQSAIEELHGWQRESGEMSGLALVGPSGSGKSTVLKGYRDQFPAHEELIRRVIPTLYVEVPSAPTVKSLAEAILLAMGAAIPPGSTGARLTECIVTLVEVCGVELIFLDEFQHFADGAKRRLLEVSDWLKGLLNRLQVSVVLAGLPSLLRVLEVNQQLRRRFSRVVRLRPFSTANKPDIGTFVGVAKALMTDMPLPCANLDQIGFIQQLHFATGGLVDYMCKIIGGAYRIAASRKARFIDIPDFAKAFHVYIWDEAVPSRDPFHKKFNGIPLTQAGEPFSEVL
;
A
#
# COMPACT_ATOMS: atom_id res chain seq x y z
N MET A 1 -25.98 7.22 -15.03
CA MET A 1 -24.80 6.39 -15.37
C MET A 1 -24.31 5.77 -14.07
N ILE A 2 -24.24 4.44 -14.00
CA ILE A 2 -23.64 3.75 -12.84
C ILE A 2 -22.14 4.00 -12.89
N ASN A 3 -21.61 4.74 -11.93
CA ASN A 3 -20.19 5.05 -11.83
C ASN A 3 -19.49 3.86 -11.15
N PHE A 4 -19.21 2.81 -11.92
CA PHE A 4 -18.46 1.65 -11.43
C PHE A 4 -17.03 2.06 -11.09
N ASN A 5 -16.60 1.80 -9.86
CA ASN A 5 -15.24 2.03 -9.38
C ASN A 5 -14.64 0.71 -8.89
N VAL A 6 -13.70 0.17 -9.66
CA VAL A 6 -12.99 -1.09 -9.35
C VAL A 6 -12.37 -1.08 -7.95
N ARG A 7 -11.93 0.10 -7.47
CA ARG A 7 -11.23 0.22 -6.19
C ARG A 7 -12.12 0.10 -4.96
N ASN A 8 -13.45 0.03 -5.13
CA ASN A 8 -14.36 -0.14 -4.01
C ASN A 8 -14.39 -1.59 -3.49
N ASN A 9 -13.92 -2.55 -4.29
CA ASN A 9 -13.87 -3.96 -3.89
C ASN A 9 -12.51 -4.26 -3.27
N ILE A 10 -12.47 -4.43 -1.95
CA ILE A 10 -11.31 -5.01 -1.27
C ILE A 10 -11.26 -6.49 -1.63
N VAL A 11 -10.10 -6.95 -2.11
CA VAL A 11 -9.91 -8.32 -2.56
C VAL A 11 -8.99 -9.04 -1.59
N ASP A 12 -9.53 -10.04 -0.91
CA ASP A 12 -8.75 -10.92 -0.05
C ASP A 12 -7.90 -11.87 -0.91
N HIS A 13 -6.59 -11.83 -0.69
CA HIS A 13 -5.62 -12.74 -1.28
C HIS A 13 -4.58 -13.14 -0.22
N PRO A 14 -3.81 -14.23 -0.41
CA PRO A 14 -2.95 -14.79 0.63
C PRO A 14 -2.01 -13.76 1.29
N ASP A 15 -1.30 -12.94 0.50
CA ASP A 15 -0.42 -11.89 1.04
C ASP A 15 -1.20 -10.77 1.78
N PHE A 16 -2.42 -10.41 1.35
CA PHE A 16 -3.28 -9.42 2.01
C PHE A 16 -3.80 -9.95 3.36
N VAL A 17 -4.31 -11.18 3.36
CA VAL A 17 -4.77 -11.86 4.57
C VAL A 17 -3.62 -12.02 5.57
N ALA A 18 -2.44 -12.46 5.11
CA ALA A 18 -1.26 -12.56 5.96
C ALA A 18 -0.84 -11.21 6.56
N ALA A 19 -0.98 -10.10 5.82
CA ALA A 19 -0.72 -8.77 6.33
C ALA A 19 -1.76 -8.32 7.35
N GLN A 20 -3.05 -8.56 7.12
CA GLN A 20 -4.10 -8.27 8.09
C GLN A 20 -3.94 -9.08 9.37
N SER A 21 -3.75 -10.40 9.27
CA SER A 21 -3.50 -11.26 10.43
C SER A 21 -2.26 -10.83 11.21
N ALA A 22 -1.21 -10.37 10.52
CA ALA A 22 -0.02 -9.86 11.20
C ALA A 22 -0.25 -8.57 11.98
N ILE A 23 -1.11 -7.68 11.46
CA ILE A 23 -1.51 -6.46 12.14
C ILE A 23 -2.44 -6.80 13.31
N GLU A 24 -3.36 -7.75 13.12
CA GLU A 24 -4.29 -8.22 14.15
C GLU A 24 -3.55 -8.85 15.34
N GLU A 25 -2.63 -9.77 15.08
CA GLU A 25 -1.79 -10.37 16.13
C GLU A 25 -0.97 -9.31 16.87
N LEU A 26 -0.40 -8.34 16.15
CA LEU A 26 0.37 -7.24 16.74
C LEU A 26 -0.50 -6.36 17.66
N HIS A 27 -1.73 -6.08 17.25
CA HIS A 27 -2.69 -5.28 18.02
C HIS A 27 -3.24 -6.07 19.22
N GLY A 28 -3.48 -7.37 19.04
CA GLY A 28 -3.93 -8.29 20.09
C GLY A 28 -2.91 -8.46 21.21
N TRP A 29 -1.64 -8.73 20.88
CA TRP A 29 -0.57 -8.88 21.88
C TRP A 29 -0.40 -7.65 22.76
N GLN A 30 -0.51 -6.46 22.17
CA GLN A 30 -0.45 -5.22 22.95
C GLN A 30 -1.58 -5.17 24.00
N ARG A 31 -2.80 -5.59 23.65
CA ARG A 31 -3.95 -5.60 24.57
C ARG A 31 -3.86 -6.69 25.63
N GLU A 32 -3.32 -7.86 25.27
CA GLU A 32 -3.30 -9.04 26.14
C GLU A 32 -2.09 -9.09 27.09
N SER A 33 -0.89 -8.78 26.59
CA SER A 33 0.36 -8.92 27.34
C SER A 33 1.08 -7.60 27.61
N GLY A 34 0.63 -6.50 27.00
CA GLY A 34 1.35 -5.23 27.02
C GLY A 34 2.64 -5.26 26.19
N GLU A 35 2.89 -6.31 25.41
CA GLU A 35 4.07 -6.42 24.58
C GLU A 35 3.97 -5.50 23.37
N MET A 36 4.84 -4.50 23.31
CA MET A 36 4.92 -3.58 22.18
C MET A 36 5.93 -4.11 21.16
N SER A 37 5.46 -4.37 19.95
CA SER A 37 6.31 -4.80 18.85
C SER A 37 6.14 -3.89 17.63
N GLY A 38 7.03 -4.09 16.66
CA GLY A 38 7.02 -3.40 15.38
C GLY A 38 6.78 -4.39 14.24
N LEU A 39 5.98 -3.98 13.26
CA LEU A 39 5.80 -4.72 12.00
C LEU A 39 6.30 -3.87 10.83
N ALA A 40 7.06 -4.47 9.92
CA ALA A 40 7.39 -3.85 8.65
C ALA A 40 6.58 -4.49 7.52
N LEU A 41 5.71 -3.72 6.87
CA LEU A 41 4.92 -4.12 5.71
C LEU A 41 5.56 -3.56 4.43
N VAL A 42 6.26 -4.41 3.69
CA VAL A 42 7.01 -3.97 2.51
C VAL A 42 6.40 -4.50 1.21
N GLY A 43 6.56 -3.75 0.13
CA GLY A 43 6.17 -4.18 -1.21
C GLY A 43 6.34 -3.05 -2.22
N PRO A 44 6.39 -3.37 -3.52
CA PRO A 44 6.49 -2.36 -4.59
C PRO A 44 5.30 -1.40 -4.57
N SER A 45 5.43 -0.27 -5.25
CA SER A 45 4.31 0.65 -5.45
C SER A 45 3.14 -0.07 -6.13
N GLY A 46 1.91 0.20 -5.69
CA GLY A 46 0.71 -0.44 -6.24
C GLY A 46 0.43 -1.87 -5.77
N SER A 47 1.17 -2.41 -4.78
CA SER A 47 0.92 -3.75 -4.22
C SER A 47 -0.22 -3.83 -3.19
N GLY A 48 -0.87 -2.70 -2.84
CA GLY A 48 -2.01 -2.67 -1.93
C GLY A 48 -1.69 -2.40 -0.45
N LYS A 49 -0.45 -1.99 -0.11
CA LYS A 49 -0.03 -1.67 1.28
C LYS A 49 -1.00 -0.71 1.98
N SER A 50 -1.24 0.46 1.39
CA SER A 50 -2.15 1.46 1.97
C SER A 50 -3.59 0.94 2.10
N THR A 51 -4.03 0.04 1.21
CA THR A 51 -5.34 -0.61 1.30
C THR A 51 -5.43 -1.52 2.53
N VAL A 52 -4.38 -2.30 2.82
CA VAL A 52 -4.30 -3.11 4.05
C VAL A 52 -4.39 -2.20 5.29
N LEU A 53 -3.56 -1.14 5.33
CA LEU A 53 -3.50 -0.26 6.49
C LEU A 53 -4.82 0.49 6.73
N LYS A 54 -5.39 1.09 5.69
CA LYS A 54 -6.66 1.83 5.78
C LYS A 54 -7.82 0.90 6.09
N GLY A 55 -7.87 -0.28 5.45
CA GLY A 55 -8.90 -1.28 5.71
C GLY A 55 -8.87 -1.81 7.15
N TYR A 56 -7.69 -1.96 7.75
CA TYR A 56 -7.59 -2.31 9.17
C TYR A 56 -7.99 -1.15 10.08
N ARG A 57 -7.51 0.07 9.80
CA ARG A 57 -7.88 1.28 10.55
C ARG A 57 -9.40 1.48 10.60
N ASP A 58 -10.10 1.22 9.50
CA ASP A 58 -11.55 1.42 9.40
C ASP A 58 -12.35 0.46 10.29
N GLN A 59 -11.74 -0.64 10.76
CA GLN A 59 -12.34 -1.54 11.77
C GLN A 59 -12.24 -0.96 13.19
N PHE A 60 -11.33 -0.02 13.41
CA PHE A 60 -11.07 0.64 14.71
C PHE A 60 -11.06 2.17 14.55
N PRO A 61 -12.19 2.78 14.11
CA PRO A 61 -12.25 4.19 13.80
C PRO A 61 -12.14 5.06 15.05
N ALA A 62 -11.65 6.29 14.86
CA ALA A 62 -11.70 7.31 15.89
C ALA A 62 -13.15 7.63 16.27
N HIS A 63 -13.39 7.83 17.55
CA HIS A 63 -14.72 8.18 18.09
C HIS A 63 -14.58 9.13 19.28
N GLU A 64 -15.67 9.83 19.59
CA GLU A 64 -15.74 10.75 20.73
C GLU A 64 -16.31 10.01 21.95
N GLU A 65 -15.61 10.08 23.07
CA GLU A 65 -16.12 9.74 24.39
C GLU A 65 -16.49 11.03 25.15
N LEU A 66 -17.15 10.89 26.30
CA LEU A 66 -17.68 12.02 27.08
C LEU A 66 -16.63 13.10 27.42
N ILE A 67 -15.38 12.69 27.62
CA ILE A 67 -14.30 13.55 28.13
C ILE A 67 -13.09 13.62 27.21
N ARG A 68 -13.07 12.83 26.12
CA ARG A 68 -11.91 12.74 25.22
C ARG A 68 -12.29 12.19 23.86
N ARG A 69 -11.46 12.51 22.87
CA ARG A 69 -11.44 11.82 21.58
C ARG A 69 -10.56 10.58 21.67
N VAL A 70 -11.07 9.42 21.28
CA VAL A 70 -10.33 8.16 21.22
C VAL A 70 -9.93 7.84 19.78
N ILE A 71 -8.68 7.47 19.57
CA ILE A 71 -8.11 7.15 18.25
C ILE A 71 -7.36 5.82 18.36
N PRO A 72 -8.05 4.66 18.34
CA PRO A 72 -7.39 3.38 18.61
C PRO A 72 -6.31 3.07 17.56
N THR A 73 -6.59 3.40 16.29
CA THR A 73 -5.64 3.25 15.18
C THR A 73 -5.37 4.59 14.50
N LEU A 74 -4.10 4.96 14.39
CA LEU A 74 -3.66 6.21 13.78
C LEU A 74 -2.96 5.92 12.46
N TYR A 75 -3.50 6.41 11.34
CA TYR A 75 -2.84 6.35 10.03
C TYR A 75 -2.14 7.67 9.71
N VAL A 76 -0.85 7.59 9.39
CA VAL A 76 -0.01 8.72 9.01
C VAL A 76 0.70 8.42 7.70
N GLU A 77 0.55 9.31 6.73
CA GLU A 77 1.33 9.28 5.49
C GLU A 77 2.59 10.12 5.68
N VAL A 78 3.75 9.53 5.47
CA VAL A 78 5.05 10.20 5.65
C VAL A 78 5.26 11.20 4.51
N PRO A 79 5.65 12.46 4.80
CA PRO A 79 5.90 13.45 3.76
C PRO A 79 7.03 13.04 2.80
N SER A 80 6.95 13.47 1.53
CA SER A 80 7.92 13.12 0.47
C SER A 80 9.33 13.67 0.67
N ALA A 81 9.48 14.79 1.37
CA ALA A 81 10.78 15.35 1.80
C ALA A 81 10.86 15.33 3.34
N PRO A 82 11.00 14.15 3.97
CA PRO A 82 10.73 14.04 5.38
C PRO A 82 11.93 14.52 6.21
N THR A 83 11.60 15.18 7.31
CA THR A 83 12.48 15.51 8.43
C THR A 83 11.82 14.95 9.69
N VAL A 84 12.58 14.83 10.79
CA VAL A 84 11.98 14.47 12.09
C VAL A 84 10.85 15.43 12.46
N LYS A 85 11.03 16.72 12.20
CA LYS A 85 10.00 17.74 12.45
C LYS A 85 8.76 17.51 11.59
N SER A 86 8.90 17.36 10.27
CA SER A 86 7.73 17.20 9.38
C SER A 86 6.99 15.89 9.60
N LEU A 87 7.68 14.82 10.02
CA LEU A 87 7.02 13.59 10.47
C LEU A 87 6.24 13.81 11.76
N ALA A 88 6.82 14.52 12.74
CA ALA A 88 6.11 14.85 13.97
C ALA A 88 4.87 15.72 13.72
N GLU A 89 4.96 16.67 12.78
CA GLU A 89 3.82 17.46 12.31
C GLU A 89 2.75 16.56 11.66
N ALA A 90 3.14 15.64 10.77
CA ALA A 90 2.20 14.72 10.13
C ALA A 90 1.45 13.83 11.14
N ILE A 91 2.15 13.32 12.16
CA ILE A 91 1.53 12.53 13.25
C ILE A 91 0.50 13.38 13.99
N LEU A 92 0.86 14.60 14.41
CA LEU A 92 -0.05 15.49 15.15
C LEU A 92 -1.27 15.91 14.31
N LEU A 93 -1.08 16.20 13.03
CA LEU A 93 -2.18 16.50 12.12
C LEU A 93 -3.12 15.31 11.95
N ALA A 94 -2.59 14.09 11.86
CA ALA A 94 -3.40 12.88 11.77
C ALA A 94 -4.25 12.64 13.03
N MET A 95 -3.77 13.10 14.20
CA MET A 95 -4.54 13.10 15.45
C MET A 95 -5.58 14.24 15.52
N GLY A 96 -5.57 15.17 14.56
CA GLY A 96 -6.41 16.37 14.54
C GLY A 96 -5.90 17.51 15.43
N ALA A 97 -4.63 17.50 15.83
CA ALA A 97 -4.05 18.55 16.65
C ALA A 97 -3.61 19.76 15.81
N ALA A 98 -3.87 20.96 16.34
CA ALA A 98 -3.32 22.19 15.77
C ALA A 98 -1.83 22.31 16.09
N ILE A 99 -1.05 22.77 15.11
CA ILE A 99 0.40 22.95 15.26
C ILE A 99 0.71 24.44 15.32
N PRO A 100 1.12 24.98 16.49
CA PRO A 100 1.49 26.38 16.59
C PRO A 100 2.67 26.72 15.68
N PRO A 101 2.63 27.86 14.96
CA PRO A 101 3.76 28.34 14.17
C PRO A 101 5.04 28.43 15.01
N GLY A 102 6.17 28.07 14.42
CA GLY A 102 7.48 28.13 15.09
C GLY A 102 7.75 26.98 16.08
N SER A 103 6.85 26.00 16.21
CA SER A 103 7.08 24.82 17.06
C SER A 103 8.36 24.08 16.67
N THR A 104 9.15 23.69 17.68
CA THR A 104 10.37 22.91 17.49
C THR A 104 10.06 21.41 17.44
N GLY A 105 10.90 20.61 16.78
CA GLY A 105 10.70 19.16 16.70
C GLY A 105 10.61 18.49 18.09
N ALA A 106 11.39 18.98 19.07
CA ALA A 106 11.31 18.50 20.45
C ALA A 106 9.94 18.77 21.08
N ARG A 107 9.41 19.99 20.96
CA ARG A 107 8.07 20.34 21.49
C ARG A 107 6.95 19.52 20.83
N LEU A 108 7.06 19.27 19.52
CA LEU A 108 6.11 18.41 18.82
C LEU A 108 6.20 16.96 19.31
N THR A 109 7.41 16.46 19.59
CA THR A 109 7.61 15.12 20.14
C THR A 109 6.94 14.96 21.51
N GLU A 110 7.08 15.95 22.40
CA GLU A 110 6.38 15.95 23.70
C GLU A 110 4.86 15.96 23.53
N CYS A 111 4.36 16.72 22.56
CA CYS A 111 2.94 16.77 22.23
C CYS A 111 2.44 15.40 21.74
N ILE A 112 3.20 14.71 20.88
CA ILE A 112 2.86 13.36 20.40
C ILE A 112 2.73 12.40 21.57
N VAL A 113 3.73 12.37 22.47
CA VAL A 113 3.72 11.45 23.63
C VAL A 113 2.48 11.68 24.49
N THR A 114 2.15 12.95 24.77
CA THR A 114 0.96 13.31 25.56
C THR A 114 -0.33 12.90 24.84
N LEU A 115 -0.47 13.24 23.56
CA LEU A 115 -1.71 12.99 22.82
C LEU A 115 -1.93 11.52 22.53
N VAL A 116 -0.87 10.74 22.30
CA VAL A 116 -0.97 9.28 22.10
C VAL A 116 -1.60 8.63 23.32
N GLU A 117 -1.19 9.04 24.52
CA GLU A 117 -1.76 8.56 25.77
C GLU A 117 -3.19 9.06 25.99
N VAL A 118 -3.43 10.37 25.85
CA VAL A 118 -4.75 10.98 26.07
C VAL A 118 -5.79 10.42 25.11
N CYS A 119 -5.45 10.26 23.83
CA CYS A 119 -6.35 9.73 22.80
C CYS A 119 -6.44 8.21 22.81
N GLY A 120 -5.75 7.50 23.72
CA GLY A 120 -5.78 6.04 23.78
C GLY A 120 -5.37 5.40 22.47
N VAL A 121 -4.29 5.90 21.84
CA VAL A 121 -3.77 5.29 20.62
C VAL A 121 -3.12 3.97 20.95
N GLU A 122 -3.48 2.92 20.22
CA GLU A 122 -3.00 1.55 20.43
C GLU A 122 -2.01 1.16 19.32
N LEU A 123 -2.31 1.58 18.09
CA LEU A 123 -1.55 1.24 16.89
C LEU A 123 -1.31 2.44 15.99
N ILE A 124 -0.06 2.65 15.57
CA ILE A 124 0.31 3.71 14.62
C ILE A 124 0.79 3.07 13.30
N PHE A 125 0.18 3.47 12.19
CA PHE A 125 0.63 3.18 10.84
C PHE A 125 1.43 4.37 10.29
N LEU A 126 2.67 4.13 9.88
CA LEU A 126 3.49 5.09 9.14
C LEU A 126 3.67 4.58 7.70
N ASP A 127 2.87 5.10 6.78
CA ASP A 127 2.90 4.74 5.35
C ASP A 127 3.89 5.61 4.58
N GLU A 128 4.40 5.11 3.45
CA GLU A 128 5.45 5.75 2.63
C GLU A 128 6.77 6.02 3.41
N PHE A 129 7.09 5.19 4.41
CA PHE A 129 8.26 5.40 5.28
C PHE A 129 9.61 5.28 4.54
N GLN A 130 9.63 4.74 3.32
CA GLN A 130 10.83 4.69 2.49
C GLN A 130 11.39 6.07 2.14
N HIS A 131 10.61 7.16 2.21
CA HIS A 131 11.09 8.51 1.91
C HIS A 131 12.31 8.92 2.78
N PHE A 132 12.47 8.32 3.96
CA PHE A 132 13.68 8.49 4.75
C PHE A 132 14.89 7.72 4.20
N ALA A 133 14.66 6.58 3.56
CA ALA A 133 15.71 5.76 2.96
C ALA A 133 16.30 6.34 1.67
N ASP A 134 15.55 7.21 0.98
CA ASP A 134 16.00 7.91 -0.23
C ASP A 134 16.89 9.12 0.08
N GLY A 135 17.03 9.48 1.36
CA GLY A 135 17.83 10.61 1.83
C GLY A 135 19.31 10.29 2.10
N ALA A 136 20.05 11.34 2.49
CA ALA A 136 21.44 11.18 2.93
C ALA A 136 21.55 10.28 4.19
N LYS A 137 22.68 9.58 4.34
CA LYS A 137 22.96 8.70 5.50
C LYS A 137 22.73 9.38 6.86
N ARG A 138 23.02 10.69 6.95
CA ARG A 138 22.76 11.48 8.16
C ARG A 138 21.26 11.51 8.54
N ARG A 139 20.38 11.66 7.55
CA ARG A 139 18.92 11.69 7.74
C ARG A 139 18.39 10.33 8.21
N LEU A 140 18.90 9.25 7.61
CA LEU A 140 18.62 7.86 8.02
C LEU A 140 18.95 7.63 9.50
N LEU A 141 20.12 8.08 9.96
CA LEU A 141 20.52 7.97 11.36
C LEU A 141 19.61 8.83 12.27
N GLU A 142 19.38 10.08 11.88
CA GLU A 142 18.57 11.02 12.65
C GLU A 142 17.13 10.51 12.88
N VAL A 143 16.45 10.04 11.83
CA VAL A 143 15.09 9.48 11.98
C VAL A 143 15.09 8.19 12.77
N SER A 144 16.13 7.35 12.63
CA SER A 144 16.20 6.08 13.35
C SER A 144 16.38 6.31 14.85
N ASP A 145 17.24 7.25 15.23
CA ASP A 145 17.45 7.61 16.63
C ASP A 145 16.22 8.29 17.23
N TRP A 146 15.57 9.19 16.47
CA TRP A 146 14.32 9.81 16.90
C TRP A 146 13.18 8.80 17.05
N LEU A 147 12.98 7.91 16.06
CA LEU A 147 11.94 6.89 16.11
C LEU A 147 12.19 5.93 17.28
N LYS A 148 13.44 5.50 17.50
CA LYS A 148 13.80 4.72 18.70
C LYS A 148 13.41 5.47 19.98
N GLY A 149 13.80 6.74 20.10
CA GLY A 149 13.51 7.55 21.28
C GLY A 149 12.02 7.72 21.52
N LEU A 150 11.24 7.97 20.46
CA LEU A 150 9.79 8.07 20.50
C LEU A 150 9.17 6.74 20.94
N LEU A 151 9.52 5.64 20.28
CA LEU A 151 8.97 4.31 20.56
C LEU A 151 9.30 3.80 21.97
N ASN A 152 10.40 4.24 22.58
CA ASN A 152 10.72 3.91 23.97
C ASN A 152 9.79 4.61 24.98
N ARG A 153 9.16 5.72 24.56
CA ARG A 153 8.25 6.51 25.39
C ARG A 153 6.80 6.19 25.12
N LEU A 154 6.46 5.74 23.91
CA LEU A 154 5.12 5.33 23.56
C LEU A 154 4.85 3.88 23.97
N GLN A 155 3.69 3.63 24.58
CA GLN A 155 3.19 2.29 24.88
C GLN A 155 2.33 1.72 23.74
N VAL A 156 2.79 1.87 22.50
CA VAL A 156 2.02 1.56 21.29
C VAL A 156 2.78 0.67 20.33
N SER A 157 2.03 -0.17 19.62
CA SER A 157 2.55 -0.93 18.49
C SER A 157 2.64 -0.04 17.25
N VAL A 158 3.63 -0.30 16.39
CA VAL A 158 3.86 0.50 15.18
C VAL A 158 4.05 -0.38 13.97
N VAL A 159 3.41 0.00 12.87
CA VAL A 159 3.60 -0.62 11.56
C VAL A 159 4.23 0.39 10.62
N LEU A 160 5.39 0.04 10.08
CA LEU A 160 6.05 0.81 9.01
C LEU A 160 5.67 0.19 7.68
N ALA A 161 5.09 0.97 6.77
CA ALA A 161 4.79 0.53 5.42
C ALA A 161 5.55 1.34 4.37
N GLY A 162 5.93 0.67 3.28
CA GLY A 162 6.68 1.33 2.22
C GLY A 162 7.35 0.39 1.22
N LEU A 163 8.24 0.95 0.41
CA LEU A 163 9.10 0.19 -0.50
C LEU A 163 10.14 -0.66 0.26
N PRO A 164 10.70 -1.71 -0.35
CA PRO A 164 11.75 -2.53 0.28
C PRO A 164 12.94 -1.73 0.83
N SER A 165 13.24 -0.56 0.25
CA SER A 165 14.27 0.36 0.71
C SER A 165 14.07 0.85 2.15
N LEU A 166 12.83 0.82 2.68
CA LEU A 166 12.55 1.19 4.08
C LEU A 166 13.34 0.34 5.08
N LEU A 167 13.68 -0.91 4.73
CA LEU A 167 14.44 -1.80 5.61
C LEU A 167 15.83 -1.24 5.94
N ARG A 168 16.39 -0.37 5.09
CA ARG A 168 17.66 0.34 5.36
C ARG A 168 17.58 1.22 6.60
N VAL A 169 16.40 1.80 6.89
CA VAL A 169 16.18 2.59 8.11
C VAL A 169 16.28 1.71 9.35
N LEU A 170 15.79 0.47 9.26
CA LEU A 170 15.89 -0.50 10.36
C LEU A 170 17.32 -1.03 10.53
N GLU A 171 18.05 -1.21 9.43
CA GLU A 171 19.42 -1.76 9.46
C GLU A 171 20.43 -0.84 10.16
N VAL A 172 20.26 0.47 10.08
CA VAL A 172 21.18 1.42 10.72
C VAL A 172 21.06 1.48 12.25
N ASN A 173 19.98 0.92 12.83
CA ASN A 173 19.77 0.89 14.28
C ASN A 173 19.34 -0.51 14.74
N GLN A 174 20.25 -1.23 15.41
CA GLN A 174 20.00 -2.60 15.88
C GLN A 174 18.80 -2.73 16.82
N GLN A 175 18.46 -1.70 17.59
CA GLN A 175 17.31 -1.74 18.50
C GLN A 175 16.00 -1.68 17.73
N LEU A 176 15.92 -0.80 16.73
CA LEU A 176 14.78 -0.77 15.80
C LEU A 176 14.70 -2.09 15.02
N ARG A 177 15.80 -2.61 14.49
CA ARG A 177 15.80 -3.90 13.79
C ARG A 177 15.23 -5.05 14.64
N ARG A 178 15.53 -5.09 15.94
CA ARG A 178 14.98 -6.10 16.86
C ARG A 178 13.50 -5.90 17.12
N ARG A 179 13.07 -4.64 17.31
CA ARG A 179 11.66 -4.29 17.53
C ARG A 179 10.81 -4.55 16.29
N PHE A 180 11.34 -4.31 15.10
CA PHE A 180 10.71 -4.58 13.79
C PHE A 180 11.22 -5.90 13.18
N SER A 181 11.33 -6.95 13.99
CA SER A 181 11.83 -8.26 13.53
C SER A 181 10.85 -9.00 12.62
N ARG A 182 9.55 -8.71 12.75
CA ARG A 182 8.50 -9.24 11.88
C ARG A 182 8.40 -8.40 10.62
N VAL A 183 8.58 -9.04 9.47
CA VAL A 183 8.45 -8.38 8.16
C VAL A 183 7.48 -9.15 7.27
N VAL A 184 6.44 -8.48 6.82
CA VAL A 184 5.44 -9.02 5.87
C VAL A 184 5.66 -8.39 4.51
N ARG A 185 5.49 -9.18 3.45
CA ARG A 185 5.73 -8.78 2.06
C ARG A 185 4.44 -8.89 1.26
N LEU A 186 3.99 -7.77 0.69
CA LEU A 186 2.99 -7.78 -0.39
C LEU A 186 3.73 -7.86 -1.71
N ARG A 187 3.73 -9.04 -2.31
CA ARG A 187 4.44 -9.31 -3.57
C ARG A 187 3.52 -9.09 -4.77
N PRO A 188 4.06 -8.70 -5.93
CA PRO A 188 3.33 -8.82 -7.18
C PRO A 188 2.87 -10.26 -7.37
N PHE A 189 1.65 -10.45 -7.87
CA PHE A 189 1.16 -11.77 -8.21
C PHE A 189 2.02 -12.38 -9.32
N SER A 190 2.42 -13.63 -9.12
CA SER A 190 3.19 -14.39 -10.10
C SER A 190 2.24 -15.24 -10.94
N THR A 191 2.68 -15.59 -12.15
CA THR A 191 2.06 -16.66 -12.94
C THR A 191 3.04 -17.81 -13.18
N ALA A 192 4.08 -17.92 -12.37
CA ALA A 192 5.14 -18.93 -12.52
C ALA A 192 4.71 -20.34 -12.07
N ASN A 193 3.76 -20.44 -11.13
CA ASN A 193 3.25 -21.72 -10.64
C ASN A 193 1.71 -21.71 -10.55
N LYS A 194 1.11 -22.92 -10.41
CA LYS A 194 -0.35 -23.08 -10.40
C LYS A 194 -1.06 -22.31 -9.26
N PRO A 195 -0.59 -22.35 -8.00
CA PRO A 195 -1.18 -21.57 -6.91
C PRO A 195 -1.20 -20.05 -7.18
N ASP A 196 -0.11 -19.50 -7.70
CA ASP A 196 0.01 -18.06 -7.96
C ASP A 196 -0.91 -17.64 -9.11
N ILE A 197 -1.02 -18.46 -10.17
CA ILE A 197 -2.00 -18.25 -11.25
C ILE A 197 -3.43 -18.24 -10.69
N GLY A 198 -3.78 -19.20 -9.84
CA GLY A 198 -5.10 -19.28 -9.22
C GLY A 198 -5.43 -18.03 -8.40
N THR A 199 -4.45 -17.54 -7.63
CA THR A 199 -4.57 -16.29 -6.86
C THR A 199 -4.78 -15.08 -7.78
N PHE A 200 -3.95 -14.93 -8.82
CA PHE A 200 -4.06 -13.83 -9.77
C PHE A 200 -5.42 -13.82 -10.50
N VAL A 201 -5.88 -14.98 -10.97
CA VAL A 201 -7.20 -15.14 -11.60
C VAL A 201 -8.32 -14.82 -10.61
N GLY A 202 -8.23 -15.30 -9.38
CA GLY A 202 -9.20 -15.00 -8.33
C GLY A 202 -9.31 -13.49 -8.09
N VAL A 203 -8.19 -12.80 -7.99
CA VAL A 203 -8.15 -11.34 -7.82
C VAL A 203 -8.73 -10.62 -9.03
N ALA A 204 -8.34 -11.00 -10.25
CA ALA A 204 -8.89 -10.41 -11.46
C ALA A 204 -10.42 -10.58 -11.55
N LYS A 205 -10.94 -11.77 -11.21
CA LYS A 205 -12.38 -12.04 -11.17
C LYS A 205 -13.09 -11.23 -10.08
N ALA A 206 -12.51 -11.13 -8.89
CA ALA A 206 -13.06 -10.33 -7.79
C ALA A 206 -13.18 -8.84 -8.17
N LEU A 207 -12.14 -8.28 -8.80
CA LEU A 207 -12.15 -6.88 -9.29
C LEU A 207 -13.19 -6.63 -10.40
N MET A 208 -13.62 -7.67 -11.12
CA MET A 208 -14.61 -7.60 -12.20
C MET A 208 -16.02 -8.02 -11.77
N THR A 209 -16.23 -8.48 -10.53
CA THR A 209 -17.48 -9.14 -10.11
C THR A 209 -18.70 -8.23 -10.25
N ASP A 210 -18.60 -6.96 -9.83
CA ASP A 210 -19.71 -6.00 -9.89
C ASP A 210 -19.68 -5.12 -11.15
N MET A 211 -18.95 -5.56 -12.18
CA MET A 211 -18.79 -4.78 -13.39
C MET A 211 -20.10 -4.78 -14.20
N PRO A 212 -20.63 -3.60 -14.60
CA PRO A 212 -21.89 -3.52 -15.36
C PRO A 212 -21.85 -4.09 -16.77
N LEU A 213 -20.65 -4.34 -17.31
CA LEU A 213 -20.44 -4.91 -18.64
C LEU A 213 -19.68 -6.23 -18.52
N PRO A 214 -20.15 -7.32 -19.15
CA PRO A 214 -19.43 -8.59 -19.13
C PRO A 214 -18.12 -8.48 -19.90
N CYS A 215 -17.11 -9.24 -19.47
CA CYS A 215 -15.82 -9.37 -20.14
C CYS A 215 -15.79 -10.67 -20.98
N ALA A 216 -15.55 -10.57 -22.29
CA ALA A 216 -15.68 -11.69 -23.22
C ALA A 216 -14.61 -12.79 -23.02
N ASN A 217 -13.41 -12.43 -22.52
CA ASN A 217 -12.24 -13.31 -22.50
C ASN A 217 -11.82 -13.77 -21.10
N LEU A 218 -12.62 -13.48 -20.05
CA LEU A 218 -12.21 -13.67 -18.65
C LEU A 218 -11.78 -15.10 -18.30
N ASP A 219 -12.38 -16.11 -18.95
CA ASP A 219 -12.05 -17.52 -18.73
C ASP A 219 -10.95 -18.07 -19.65
N GLN A 220 -10.38 -17.22 -20.52
CA GLN A 220 -9.33 -17.62 -21.45
C GLN A 220 -7.95 -17.48 -20.82
N ILE A 221 -7.19 -18.58 -20.76
CA ILE A 221 -5.82 -18.60 -20.22
C ILE A 221 -4.92 -17.56 -20.90
N GLY A 222 -5.03 -17.41 -22.23
CA GLY A 222 -4.27 -16.42 -22.99
C GLY A 222 -4.55 -14.99 -22.52
N PHE A 223 -5.81 -14.64 -22.27
CA PHE A 223 -6.17 -13.31 -21.77
C PHE A 223 -5.62 -13.06 -20.36
N ILE A 224 -5.67 -14.05 -19.47
CA ILE A 224 -5.08 -13.93 -18.13
C ILE A 224 -3.57 -13.66 -18.20
N GLN A 225 -2.86 -14.33 -19.11
CA GLN A 225 -1.43 -14.06 -19.33
C GLN A 225 -1.19 -12.64 -19.85
N GLN A 226 -1.99 -12.18 -20.82
CA GLN A 226 -1.89 -10.80 -21.32
C GLN A 226 -2.15 -9.77 -20.21
N LEU A 227 -3.15 -10.02 -19.37
CA LEU A 227 -3.46 -9.18 -18.21
C LEU A 227 -2.31 -9.16 -17.20
N HIS A 228 -1.66 -10.30 -16.95
CA HIS A 228 -0.47 -10.36 -16.08
C HIS A 228 0.69 -9.53 -16.65
N PHE A 229 1.04 -9.72 -17.93
CA PHE A 229 2.08 -8.93 -18.59
C PHE A 229 1.77 -7.43 -18.56
N ALA A 230 0.51 -7.05 -18.74
CA ALA A 230 0.07 -5.65 -18.75
C ALA A 230 0.07 -4.99 -17.37
N THR A 231 0.14 -5.77 -16.29
CA THR A 231 0.00 -5.26 -14.91
C THR A 231 1.22 -5.54 -14.05
N GLY A 232 2.14 -6.39 -14.50
CA GLY A 232 3.27 -6.86 -13.69
C GLY A 232 2.81 -7.62 -12.43
N GLY A 233 1.56 -8.08 -12.38
CA GLY A 233 0.97 -8.69 -11.19
C GLY A 233 0.65 -7.70 -10.06
N LEU A 234 0.62 -6.40 -10.32
CA LEU A 234 0.33 -5.38 -9.31
C LEU A 234 -1.15 -4.99 -9.29
N VAL A 235 -1.77 -5.00 -8.11
CA VAL A 235 -3.21 -4.71 -7.93
C VAL A 235 -3.60 -3.34 -8.47
N ASP A 236 -2.79 -2.30 -8.24
CA ASP A 236 -3.14 -0.95 -8.75
C ASP A 236 -3.20 -0.91 -10.28
N TYR A 237 -2.28 -1.60 -10.97
CA TYR A 237 -2.30 -1.69 -12.42
C TYR A 237 -3.46 -2.56 -12.93
N MET A 238 -3.84 -3.62 -12.20
CA MET A 238 -5.07 -4.37 -12.48
C MET A 238 -6.29 -3.43 -12.39
N CYS A 239 -6.42 -2.64 -11.32
CA CYS A 239 -7.51 -1.68 -11.18
C CYS A 239 -7.52 -0.63 -12.30
N LYS A 240 -6.35 -0.09 -12.67
CA LYS A 240 -6.20 0.90 -13.76
C LYS A 240 -6.68 0.33 -15.10
N ILE A 241 -6.22 -0.87 -15.46
CA ILE A 241 -6.52 -1.44 -16.77
C ILE A 241 -7.97 -1.94 -16.86
N ILE A 242 -8.48 -2.58 -15.81
CA ILE A 242 -9.86 -3.09 -15.73
C ILE A 242 -10.85 -1.91 -15.77
N GLY A 243 -10.64 -0.90 -14.93
CA GLY A 243 -11.49 0.29 -14.90
C GLY A 243 -11.35 1.14 -16.16
N GLY A 244 -10.16 1.18 -16.75
CA GLY A 244 -9.90 1.82 -18.05
C GLY A 244 -10.67 1.16 -19.19
N ALA A 245 -10.57 -0.16 -19.31
CA ALA A 245 -11.25 -0.94 -20.34
C ALA A 245 -12.78 -0.80 -20.22
N TYR A 246 -13.31 -0.86 -18.99
CA TYR A 246 -14.73 -0.58 -18.74
C TYR A 246 -15.16 0.81 -19.24
N ARG A 247 -14.43 1.87 -18.87
CA ARG A 247 -14.76 3.24 -19.31
C ARG A 247 -14.74 3.40 -20.82
N ILE A 248 -13.75 2.78 -21.48
CA ILE A 248 -13.63 2.78 -22.94
C ILE A 248 -14.83 2.07 -23.57
N ALA A 249 -15.16 0.85 -23.13
CA ALA A 249 -16.28 0.08 -23.63
C ALA A 249 -17.64 0.76 -23.37
N ALA A 250 -17.82 1.33 -22.18
CA ALA A 250 -19.04 2.04 -21.79
C ALA A 250 -19.24 3.30 -22.63
N SER A 251 -18.17 4.05 -22.93
CA SER A 251 -18.24 5.27 -23.76
C SER A 251 -18.76 5.00 -25.18
N ARG A 252 -18.48 3.82 -25.72
CA ARG A 252 -18.96 3.35 -27.03
C ARG A 252 -20.27 2.57 -26.97
N LYS A 253 -20.93 2.52 -25.80
CA LYS A 253 -22.15 1.73 -25.54
C LYS A 253 -22.01 0.26 -25.99
N ALA A 254 -20.83 -0.33 -25.77
CA ALA A 254 -20.58 -1.73 -26.10
C ALA A 254 -21.46 -2.66 -25.26
N ARG A 255 -21.72 -3.86 -25.79
CA ARG A 255 -22.44 -4.93 -25.07
C ARG A 255 -21.53 -5.72 -24.12
N PHE A 256 -20.23 -5.72 -24.39
CA PHE A 256 -19.20 -6.42 -23.62
C PHE A 256 -17.86 -5.69 -23.77
N ILE A 257 -16.95 -5.96 -22.83
CA ILE A 257 -15.54 -5.53 -22.89
C ILE A 257 -14.73 -6.63 -23.57
N ASP A 258 -13.83 -6.24 -24.45
CA ASP A 258 -13.01 -7.14 -25.26
C ASP A 258 -11.55 -6.66 -25.33
N ILE A 259 -10.65 -7.47 -25.89
CA ILE A 259 -9.22 -7.20 -26.04
C ILE A 259 -8.91 -5.79 -26.56
N PRO A 260 -9.60 -5.22 -27.57
CA PRO A 260 -9.34 -3.85 -28.02
C PRO A 260 -9.55 -2.77 -26.95
N ASP A 261 -10.47 -2.97 -26.00
CA ASP A 261 -10.68 -2.04 -24.89
C ASP A 261 -9.52 -2.12 -23.90
N PHE A 262 -9.01 -3.32 -23.61
CA PHE A 262 -7.84 -3.54 -22.76
C PHE A 262 -6.56 -3.00 -23.40
N ALA A 263 -6.35 -3.24 -24.70
CA ALA A 263 -5.25 -2.65 -25.45
C ALA A 263 -5.28 -1.13 -25.33
N LYS A 264 -6.43 -0.49 -25.63
CA LYS A 264 -6.57 0.96 -25.49
C LYS A 264 -6.40 1.43 -24.04
N ALA A 265 -6.88 0.68 -23.06
CA ALA A 265 -6.68 1.00 -21.64
C ALA A 265 -5.20 0.93 -21.24
N PHE A 266 -4.45 -0.03 -21.77
CA PHE A 266 -3.01 -0.17 -21.55
C PHE A 266 -2.27 1.08 -22.05
N HIS A 267 -2.54 1.53 -23.27
CA HIS A 267 -1.94 2.76 -23.81
C HIS A 267 -2.34 4.02 -23.02
N VAL A 268 -3.57 4.09 -22.53
CA VAL A 268 -4.07 5.30 -21.84
C VAL A 268 -3.61 5.39 -20.38
N TYR A 269 -3.52 4.26 -19.66
CA TYR A 269 -3.35 4.26 -18.21
C TYR A 269 -2.07 3.62 -17.71
N ILE A 270 -1.30 2.95 -18.58
CA ILE A 270 -0.09 2.23 -18.20
C ILE A 270 1.11 2.71 -19.01
N TRP A 271 1.05 2.63 -20.35
CA TRP A 271 2.17 2.99 -21.20
C TRP A 271 1.73 3.46 -22.59
N ASP A 272 1.72 4.77 -22.80
CA ASP A 272 1.28 5.43 -24.04
C ASP A 272 2.25 5.25 -25.21
N GLU A 273 3.54 5.13 -24.92
CA GLU A 273 4.60 4.91 -25.91
C GLU A 273 4.81 3.42 -26.26
N ALA A 274 3.95 2.52 -25.79
CA ALA A 274 4.12 1.10 -26.04
C ALA A 274 4.07 0.78 -27.54
N VAL A 275 5.16 0.21 -28.05
CA VAL A 275 5.20 -0.27 -29.44
C VAL A 275 4.43 -1.59 -29.58
N PRO A 276 3.98 -1.98 -30.80
CA PRO A 276 3.21 -3.20 -31.01
C PRO A 276 3.83 -4.51 -30.51
N SER A 277 5.15 -4.56 -30.32
CA SER A 277 5.87 -5.71 -29.74
C SER A 277 5.93 -5.72 -28.21
N ARG A 278 5.56 -4.60 -27.57
CA ARG A 278 5.52 -4.41 -26.12
C ARG A 278 4.10 -4.18 -25.56
N ASP A 279 3.08 -4.14 -26.40
CA ASP A 279 1.67 -4.15 -25.98
C ASP A 279 1.17 -5.59 -25.77
N PRO A 280 0.87 -6.02 -24.53
CA PRO A 280 0.45 -7.40 -24.23
C PRO A 280 -0.83 -7.85 -24.94
N PHE A 281 -1.69 -6.91 -25.35
CA PHE A 281 -2.95 -7.21 -26.04
C PHE A 281 -2.79 -7.21 -27.56
N HIS A 282 -1.62 -6.83 -28.07
CA HIS A 282 -1.34 -6.78 -29.50
C HIS A 282 -0.80 -8.11 -30.03
N LYS A 283 -1.19 -8.49 -31.26
CA LYS A 283 -0.79 -9.77 -31.89
C LYS A 283 0.72 -9.94 -32.11
N LYS A 284 1.47 -8.84 -32.11
CA LYS A 284 2.94 -8.81 -32.27
C LYS A 284 3.69 -8.81 -30.93
N PHE A 285 3.00 -8.91 -29.80
CA PHE A 285 3.63 -8.93 -28.48
C PHE A 285 4.70 -10.03 -28.42
N ASN A 286 5.87 -9.68 -27.90
CA ASN A 286 7.03 -10.56 -27.89
C ASN A 286 7.06 -11.55 -26.70
N GLY A 287 6.09 -11.47 -25.77
CA GLY A 287 6.01 -12.37 -24.61
C GLY A 287 7.04 -12.09 -23.51
N ILE A 288 7.76 -10.98 -23.57
CA ILE A 288 8.78 -10.63 -22.57
C ILE A 288 8.15 -9.72 -21.50
N PRO A 289 8.37 -9.97 -20.19
CA PRO A 289 7.91 -9.07 -19.12
C PRO A 289 8.33 -7.61 -19.34
N LEU A 290 7.50 -6.66 -18.93
CA LEU A 290 7.73 -5.22 -19.12
C LEU A 290 8.60 -4.62 -18.01
N THR A 291 9.76 -5.24 -17.76
CA THR A 291 10.66 -4.94 -16.63
C THR A 291 12.02 -4.39 -17.05
N GLN A 292 12.24 -4.09 -18.33
CA GLN A 292 13.49 -3.49 -18.81
C GLN A 292 13.55 -1.98 -18.51
N ALA A 293 14.73 -1.38 -18.60
CA ALA A 293 14.90 0.05 -18.35
C ALA A 293 13.97 0.90 -19.24
N GLY A 294 13.24 1.83 -18.64
CA GLY A 294 12.24 2.66 -19.33
C GLY A 294 10.86 2.00 -19.45
N GLU A 295 10.69 0.76 -19.00
CA GLU A 295 9.40 0.06 -19.04
C GLU A 295 8.63 0.19 -17.71
N PRO A 296 7.29 0.01 -17.75
CA PRO A 296 6.40 0.29 -16.61
C PRO A 296 6.72 -0.44 -15.31
N PHE A 297 7.34 -1.61 -15.37
CA PHE A 297 7.64 -2.45 -14.19
C PHE A 297 9.14 -2.63 -13.94
N SER A 298 9.96 -1.72 -14.45
CA SER A 298 11.42 -1.74 -14.29
C SER A 298 11.90 -1.69 -12.83
N GLU A 299 11.12 -1.08 -11.93
CA GLU A 299 11.43 -0.95 -10.49
C GLU A 299 10.80 -2.05 -9.62
N VAL A 300 10.14 -3.03 -10.23
CA VAL A 300 9.40 -4.10 -9.52
C VAL A 300 10.33 -5.27 -9.14
N LEU A 301 11.59 -5.27 -9.58
CA LEU A 301 12.61 -6.28 -9.32
C LEU A 301 13.60 -5.87 -8.21
#